data_AF-A0A642C2N7-F1
#
_entry.id   AF-A0A642C2N7-F1
#
_cell.length_a   1.000
_cell.length_b   1.000
_cell.length_c   1.000
_cell.angle_alpha   90.00
_cell.angle_beta   90.00
_cell.angle_gamma   90.00
#
_symmetry.space_group_name_H-M   'P 1'
#
loop_
_entity.id
_entity.type
_entity.pdbx_description
1 polymer ?
#
loop_
_entity_poly.entity_id
_entity_poly.type
_entity_poly.pdbx_seq_one_letter_code
_entity_poly.pdbx_strand_id
1 'polypeptide(L)'
;MFQFCGMSFADLAHLEKSALDCNVLRYNRIKTRTPMSVEVLDTAKEMMNQLRNSQSSRPGCPDYLFSILSGDKKRKDERAYREYQSALRRFNNHLKSLARALHLTSPVTSYTIRHSWATTAKFRGVPIEMISESLGHKSIKTTQIYLKGFELKERTEVNRKNLHYVKTCPLGRI
;
A
#
# COMPACT_ATOMS: atom_id res chain seq x y z
N MET A 1 -3.75 -0.65 5.56
CA MET A 1 -3.23 -0.67 4.16
C MET A 1 -2.68 0.70 3.75
N PHE A 2 -3.50 1.76 3.68
CA PHE A 2 -3.02 3.08 3.27
C PHE A 2 -1.88 3.61 4.15
N GLN A 3 -2.05 3.54 5.47
CA GLN A 3 -1.02 3.91 6.48
C GLN A 3 0.27 3.07 6.41
N PHE A 4 0.30 1.98 5.63
CA PHE A 4 1.46 1.11 5.45
C PHE A 4 1.97 1.19 4.01
N CYS A 5 2.20 2.40 3.51
CA CYS A 5 2.70 2.65 2.16
C CYS A 5 1.88 2.00 1.03
N GLY A 6 0.56 1.89 1.19
CA GLY A 6 -0.29 1.19 0.22
C GLY A 6 0.01 -0.31 0.11
N MET A 7 0.40 -0.96 1.22
CA MET A 7 0.58 -2.43 1.33
C MET A 7 -0.60 -3.20 0.69
N SER A 8 -0.33 -4.35 0.03
CA SER A 8 -1.41 -5.13 -0.59
C SER A 8 -2.24 -5.82 0.46
N PHE A 9 -3.46 -6.19 0.10
CA PHE A 9 -4.25 -7.09 0.93
C PHE A 9 -3.55 -8.43 1.16
N ALA A 10 -2.85 -8.97 0.14
CA ALA A 10 -2.10 -10.21 0.28
C ALA A 10 -1.01 -10.11 1.34
N ASP A 11 -0.22 -9.04 1.31
CA ASP A 11 0.85 -8.81 2.30
C ASP A 11 0.26 -8.57 3.69
N LEU A 12 -0.80 -7.75 3.79
CA LEU A 12 -1.49 -7.47 5.05
C LEU A 12 -2.07 -8.75 5.70
N ALA A 13 -2.75 -9.58 4.91
CA ALA A 13 -3.39 -10.80 5.38
C ALA A 13 -2.40 -11.87 5.84
N HIS A 14 -1.17 -11.86 5.32
CA HIS A 14 -0.13 -12.83 5.63
C HIS A 14 1.00 -12.29 6.50
N LEU A 15 0.88 -11.05 6.97
CA LEU A 15 1.86 -10.43 7.86
C LEU A 15 1.90 -11.20 9.17
N GLU A 16 3.08 -11.58 9.64
CA GLU A 16 3.27 -12.37 10.86
C GLU A 16 3.60 -11.46 12.05
N LYS A 17 3.33 -11.91 13.27
CA LYS A 17 3.64 -11.15 14.49
C LYS A 17 5.13 -10.84 14.62
N SER A 18 5.97 -11.79 14.23
CA SER A 18 7.44 -11.64 14.21
C SER A 18 7.94 -10.60 13.20
N ALA A 19 7.10 -10.16 12.25
CA ALA A 19 7.47 -9.11 11.30
C ALA A 19 7.51 -7.72 11.94
N LEU A 20 6.91 -7.52 13.12
CA LEU A 20 6.89 -6.24 13.84
C LEU A 20 8.00 -6.20 14.89
N ASP A 21 8.97 -5.33 14.70
CA ASP A 21 10.07 -5.10 15.64
C ASP A 21 10.29 -3.59 15.84
N CYS A 22 10.28 -3.13 17.10
CA CYS A 22 10.50 -1.72 17.48
C CYS A 22 9.79 -0.68 16.57
N ASN A 23 8.49 -0.90 16.29
CA ASN A 23 7.64 -0.08 15.39
C ASN A 23 7.94 -0.19 13.89
N VAL A 24 8.83 -1.07 13.45
CA VAL A 24 9.10 -1.30 12.03
C VAL A 24 8.54 -2.66 11.62
N LEU A 25 7.74 -2.67 10.55
CA LEU A 25 7.31 -3.88 9.88
C LEU A 25 8.36 -4.29 8.85
N ARG A 26 8.98 -5.45 9.06
CA ARG A 26 9.93 -6.07 8.14
C ARG A 26 9.35 -7.37 7.60
N TYR A 27 9.11 -7.43 6.29
CA TYR A 27 8.45 -8.58 5.68
C TYR A 27 8.84 -8.76 4.22
N ASN A 28 8.57 -9.93 3.66
CA ASN A 28 8.73 -10.18 2.23
C ASN A 28 7.38 -10.13 1.52
N ARG A 29 7.31 -9.42 0.41
CA ARG A 29 6.11 -9.38 -0.45
C ARG A 29 5.65 -10.78 -0.81
N ILE A 30 4.35 -11.06 -0.67
CA ILE A 30 3.79 -12.37 -1.01
C ILE A 30 3.98 -12.70 -2.49
N LYS A 31 3.71 -11.74 -3.37
CA LYS A 31 3.75 -11.94 -4.83
C LYS A 31 5.18 -12.05 -5.38
N THR A 32 6.10 -11.22 -4.91
CA THR A 32 7.41 -11.01 -5.57
C THR A 32 8.60 -11.40 -4.71
N ARG A 33 8.37 -11.68 -3.43
CA ARG A 33 9.40 -11.90 -2.40
C ARG A 33 10.35 -10.72 -2.18
N THR A 34 10.02 -9.55 -2.72
CA THR A 34 10.78 -8.31 -2.47
C THR A 34 10.77 -8.02 -0.96
N PRO A 35 11.93 -7.81 -0.31
CA PRO A 35 11.97 -7.40 1.09
C PRO A 35 11.43 -5.98 1.24
N MET A 36 10.68 -5.76 2.30
CA MET A 36 10.04 -4.49 2.62
C MET A 36 10.34 -4.11 4.06
N SER A 37 10.54 -2.83 4.30
CA SER A 37 10.56 -2.23 5.64
C SER A 37 9.61 -1.04 5.64
N VAL A 38 8.69 -0.99 6.61
CA VAL A 38 7.71 0.09 6.75
C VAL A 38 7.61 0.48 8.21
N GLU A 39 7.88 1.75 8.53
CA GLU A 39 7.67 2.27 9.87
C GLU A 39 6.18 2.41 10.17
N VAL A 40 5.78 2.00 11.38
CA VAL A 40 4.42 2.12 11.90
C VAL A 40 4.30 3.44 12.64
N LEU A 41 3.66 4.42 11.98
CA LEU A 41 3.33 5.72 12.56
C LEU A 41 2.35 5.57 13.74
N ASP A 42 2.38 6.51 14.69
CA ASP A 42 1.52 6.48 15.88
C ASP A 42 0.03 6.38 15.54
N THR A 43 -0.42 7.11 14.51
CA THR A 43 -1.80 7.06 14.01
C THR A 43 -2.22 5.66 13.54
N ALA A 44 -1.27 4.83 13.12
CA ALA A 44 -1.53 3.45 12.71
C ALA A 44 -1.42 2.45 13.88
N LYS A 45 -0.73 2.81 14.98
CA LYS A 45 -0.52 1.91 16.14
C LYS A 45 -1.84 1.58 16.83
N GLU A 46 -2.70 2.57 17.05
CA GLU A 46 -4.01 2.35 17.68
C GLU A 46 -4.87 1.37 16.86
N MET A 47 -5.02 1.62 15.56
CA MET A 47 -5.75 0.72 14.65
C MET A 47 -5.13 -0.67 14.59
N MET A 48 -3.80 -0.75 14.57
CA MET A 48 -3.07 -2.02 14.55
C MET A 48 -3.33 -2.83 15.82
N ASN A 49 -3.37 -2.18 16.98
CA ASN A 49 -3.62 -2.84 18.26
C ASN A 49 -5.06 -3.35 18.36
N GLN A 50 -6.04 -2.61 17.84
CA GLN A 50 -7.44 -3.05 17.79
C GLN A 50 -7.65 -4.28 16.88
N LEU A 51 -6.86 -4.40 15.81
CA LEU A 51 -6.98 -5.48 14.83
C LEU A 51 -6.04 -6.66 15.11
N ARG A 52 -5.18 -6.54 16.14
CA ARG A 52 -4.14 -7.51 16.45
C ARG A 52 -4.75 -8.87 16.79
N ASN A 53 -4.18 -9.92 16.22
CA ASN A 53 -4.57 -11.28 16.55
C ASN A 53 -4.09 -11.64 17.97
N SER A 54 -5.01 -12.08 18.82
CA SER A 54 -4.75 -12.53 20.20
C SER A 54 -4.52 -14.04 20.32
N GLN A 55 -4.69 -14.82 19.24
CA GLN A 55 -4.49 -16.27 19.27
C GLN A 55 -3.02 -16.64 19.45
N SER A 56 -2.75 -17.73 20.16
CA SER A 56 -1.40 -18.27 20.33
C SER A 56 -0.87 -18.92 19.05
N SER A 57 0.45 -18.86 18.85
CA SER A 57 1.13 -19.54 17.74
C SER A 57 0.89 -21.05 17.79
N ARG A 58 0.71 -21.69 16.64
CA ARG A 58 0.55 -23.15 16.52
C ARG A 58 1.77 -23.76 15.83
N PRO A 59 2.32 -24.89 16.31
CA PRO A 59 3.47 -25.53 15.69
C PRO A 59 3.27 -25.78 14.18
N GLY A 60 4.21 -25.28 13.38
CA GLY A 60 4.20 -25.46 11.91
C GLY A 60 3.15 -24.65 11.15
N CYS A 61 2.40 -23.76 11.81
CA CYS A 61 1.44 -22.87 11.17
C CYS A 61 1.88 -21.39 11.29
N PRO A 62 1.45 -20.51 10.37
CA PRO A 62 1.79 -19.09 10.43
C PRO A 62 1.17 -18.39 11.64
N ASP A 63 1.94 -17.51 12.27
CA ASP A 63 1.45 -16.68 13.39
C ASP A 63 1.10 -15.28 12.90
N TYR A 64 -0.09 -15.13 12.31
CA TYR A 64 -0.51 -13.89 11.67
C TYR A 64 -0.71 -12.74 12.66
N LEU A 65 -0.25 -11.55 12.27
CA LEU A 65 -0.37 -10.30 13.05
C LEU A 65 -1.83 -9.87 13.20
N PHE A 66 -2.65 -10.07 12.17
CA PHE A 66 -4.06 -9.71 12.15
C PHE A 66 -4.95 -10.93 12.01
N SER A 67 -6.13 -10.90 12.62
CA SER A 67 -7.13 -11.98 12.55
C SER A 67 -7.91 -12.02 11.22
N ILE A 68 -7.19 -11.87 10.10
CA ILE A 68 -7.76 -11.95 8.74
C ILE A 68 -7.82 -13.42 8.29
N LEU A 69 -6.80 -14.18 8.64
CA LEU A 69 -6.67 -15.62 8.39
C LEU A 69 -6.52 -16.32 9.74
N SER A 70 -7.02 -17.55 9.83
CA SER A 70 -7.11 -18.33 11.07
C SER A 70 -5.78 -18.86 11.59
N GLY A 71 -4.73 -18.95 10.76
CA GLY A 71 -3.40 -19.40 11.21
C GLY A 71 -3.35 -20.86 11.70
N ASP A 72 -4.38 -21.66 11.40
CA ASP A 72 -4.51 -23.06 11.81
C ASP A 72 -4.12 -24.06 10.70
N LYS A 73 -3.72 -23.55 9.54
CA LYS A 73 -3.33 -24.31 8.35
C LYS A 73 -1.90 -24.00 7.96
N LYS A 74 -1.18 -25.02 7.51
CA LYS A 74 0.16 -24.86 6.90
C LYS A 74 0.05 -24.04 5.62
N ARG A 75 1.08 -23.26 5.28
CA ARG A 75 1.08 -22.40 4.08
C ARG A 75 0.89 -23.16 2.76
N LYS A 76 1.31 -24.43 2.70
CA LYS A 76 1.18 -25.31 1.53
C LYS A 76 -0.19 -26.01 1.45
N ASP A 77 -1.06 -25.84 2.44
CA ASP A 77 -2.40 -26.43 2.44
C ASP A 77 -3.32 -25.63 1.50
N GLU A 78 -3.97 -26.31 0.56
CA GLU A 78 -4.93 -25.69 -0.37
C GLU A 78 -6.10 -25.00 0.34
N ARG A 79 -6.46 -25.48 1.54
CA ARG A 79 -7.49 -24.85 2.37
C ARG A 79 -7.07 -23.45 2.82
N ALA A 80 -5.77 -23.23 3.06
CA ALA A 80 -5.25 -21.89 3.41
C ALA A 80 -5.39 -20.94 2.22
N TYR A 81 -5.14 -21.42 0.99
CA TYR A 81 -5.33 -20.62 -0.22
C TYR A 81 -6.81 -20.27 -0.45
N ARG A 82 -7.73 -21.23 -0.27
CA ARG A 82 -9.18 -21.00 -0.37
C ARG A 82 -9.71 -20.02 0.67
N GLU A 83 -9.16 -20.09 1.89
CA GLU A 83 -9.46 -19.14 2.95
C GLU A 83 -9.03 -17.73 2.58
N TYR A 84 -7.78 -17.56 2.11
CA TYR A 84 -7.30 -16.26 1.61
C TYR A 84 -8.18 -15.69 0.50
N GLN A 85 -8.55 -16.50 -0.50
CA GLN A 85 -9.45 -16.06 -1.58
C GLN A 85 -10.81 -15.61 -1.05
N SER A 86 -11.34 -16.33 -0.06
CA SER A 86 -12.62 -15.98 0.58
C SER A 86 -12.51 -14.70 1.41
N ALA A 87 -11.40 -14.50 2.13
CA ALA A 87 -11.12 -13.28 2.87
C ALA A 87 -11.00 -12.06 1.94
N LEU A 88 -10.26 -12.18 0.84
CA LEU A 88 -10.13 -11.12 -0.17
C LEU A 88 -11.49 -10.78 -0.80
N ARG A 89 -12.29 -11.79 -1.17
CA ARG A 89 -13.64 -11.59 -1.71
C ARG A 89 -14.53 -10.87 -0.71
N ARG A 90 -14.53 -11.29 0.56
CA ARG A 90 -15.30 -10.64 1.63
C ARG A 90 -14.88 -9.18 1.82
N PHE A 91 -13.57 -8.92 1.87
CA PHE A 91 -13.03 -7.57 2.01
C PHE A 91 -13.47 -6.66 0.85
N ASN A 92 -13.33 -7.11 -0.40
CA ASN A 92 -13.77 -6.34 -1.57
C ASN A 92 -15.30 -6.15 -1.60
N ASN A 93 -16.10 -7.12 -1.15
CA ASN A 93 -17.54 -6.97 -1.04
C ASN A 93 -17.93 -5.90 0.00
N HIS A 94 -17.25 -5.86 1.15
CA HIS A 94 -17.45 -4.80 2.13
C HIS A 94 -17.09 -3.42 1.56
N LEU A 95 -15.97 -3.30 0.85
CA LEU A 95 -15.60 -2.06 0.17
C LEU A 95 -16.62 -1.63 -0.89
N LYS A 96 -17.17 -2.58 -1.66
CA LYS A 96 -18.25 -2.30 -2.62
C LYS A 96 -19.52 -1.80 -1.92
N SER A 97 -19.91 -2.40 -0.80
CA SER A 97 -21.05 -1.91 -0.02
C SER A 97 -20.80 -0.53 0.58
N LEU A 98 -19.61 -0.28 1.11
CA LEU A 98 -19.21 1.03 1.62
C LEU A 98 -19.22 2.10 0.52
N ALA A 99 -18.68 1.78 -0.66
CA ALA A 99 -18.69 2.68 -1.80
C ALA A 99 -20.11 3.06 -2.25
N ARG A 100 -21.04 2.09 -2.23
CA ARG A 100 -22.47 2.35 -2.50
C ARG A 100 -23.11 3.24 -1.44
N ALA A 101 -22.83 2.98 -0.16
CA ALA A 101 -23.35 3.79 0.94
C ALA A 101 -22.84 5.24 0.92
N LEU A 102 -21.62 5.46 0.41
CA LEU A 102 -21.02 6.77 0.23
C LEU A 102 -21.30 7.39 -1.16
N HIS A 103 -22.19 6.78 -1.96
CA HIS A 103 -22.55 7.24 -3.30
C HIS A 103 -21.34 7.48 -4.24
N LEU A 104 -20.29 6.67 -4.10
CA LEU A 104 -19.14 6.75 -4.98
C LEU A 104 -19.47 6.19 -6.36
N THR A 105 -19.12 6.95 -7.41
CA THR A 105 -19.37 6.57 -8.81
C THR A 105 -18.41 5.49 -9.31
N SER A 106 -17.24 5.37 -8.69
CA SER A 106 -16.19 4.43 -9.08
C SER A 106 -16.11 3.23 -8.14
N PRO A 107 -15.82 2.02 -8.65
CA PRO A 107 -15.69 0.84 -7.81
C PRO A 107 -14.48 0.95 -6.88
N VAL A 108 -14.68 0.60 -5.61
CA VAL A 108 -13.62 0.55 -4.59
C VAL A 108 -13.28 -0.90 -4.28
N THR A 109 -11.99 -1.22 -4.35
CA THR A 109 -11.43 -2.53 -4.01
C THR A 109 -10.20 -2.36 -3.13
N SER A 110 -9.66 -3.46 -2.62
CA SER A 110 -8.34 -3.47 -1.96
C SER A 110 -7.24 -2.81 -2.79
N TYR A 111 -7.31 -2.91 -4.12
CA TYR A 111 -6.33 -2.31 -5.01
C TYR A 111 -6.46 -0.79 -5.07
N THR A 112 -7.69 -0.26 -4.99
CA THR A 112 -7.98 1.17 -4.96
C THR A 112 -7.20 1.86 -3.84
N ILE A 113 -7.12 1.26 -2.64
CA ILE A 113 -6.39 1.83 -1.50
C ILE A 113 -4.90 2.03 -1.81
N ARG A 114 -4.26 1.04 -2.45
CA ARG A 114 -2.86 1.15 -2.88
C ARG A 114 -2.68 2.24 -3.93
N HIS A 115 -3.55 2.27 -4.94
CA HIS A 115 -3.51 3.28 -5.99
C HIS A 115 -3.68 4.69 -5.43
N SER A 116 -4.61 4.87 -4.49
CA SER A 116 -4.80 6.13 -3.79
C SER A 116 -3.51 6.56 -3.09
N TRP A 117 -2.84 5.66 -2.35
CA TRP A 117 -1.59 6.01 -1.69
C TRP A 117 -0.51 6.48 -2.69
N ALA A 118 -0.30 5.72 -3.76
CA ALA A 118 0.70 6.05 -4.78
C ALA A 118 0.39 7.37 -5.51
N THR A 119 -0.89 7.58 -5.84
CA THR A 119 -1.38 8.79 -6.50
C THR A 119 -1.25 10.02 -5.59
N THR A 120 -1.60 9.89 -4.31
CA THR A 120 -1.39 10.94 -3.30
C THR A 120 0.08 11.29 -3.16
N ALA A 121 0.98 10.29 -3.09
CA ALA A 121 2.42 10.53 -3.04
C ALA A 121 2.91 11.30 -4.28
N LYS A 122 2.48 10.88 -5.47
CA LYS A 122 2.81 11.57 -6.73
C LYS A 122 2.36 13.03 -6.73
N PHE A 123 1.11 13.30 -6.36
CA PHE A 123 0.59 14.68 -6.34
C PHE A 123 1.27 15.57 -5.29
N ARG A 124 1.86 14.96 -4.26
CA ARG A 124 2.73 15.65 -3.29
C ARG A 124 4.16 15.85 -3.78
N GLY A 125 4.47 15.49 -5.03
CA GLY A 125 5.79 15.66 -5.63
C GLY A 125 6.83 14.62 -5.19
N VAL A 126 6.40 13.48 -4.60
CA VAL A 126 7.32 12.41 -4.22
C VAL A 126 7.92 11.77 -5.49
N PRO A 127 9.25 11.57 -5.57
CA PRO A 127 9.89 10.91 -6.71
C PRO A 127 9.29 9.54 -7.01
N ILE A 128 9.15 9.21 -8.29
CA ILE A 128 8.53 7.94 -8.71
C ILE A 128 9.35 6.72 -8.25
N GLU A 129 10.66 6.88 -8.12
CA GLU A 129 11.62 5.92 -7.58
C GLU A 129 11.24 5.55 -6.15
N MET A 130 11.02 6.56 -5.30
CA MET A 130 10.63 6.39 -3.90
C MET A 130 9.23 5.78 -3.78
N ILE A 131 8.29 6.17 -4.64
CA ILE A 131 6.97 5.53 -4.71
C ILE A 131 7.12 4.05 -5.11
N SER A 132 7.97 3.75 -6.10
CA SER A 132 8.22 2.39 -6.59
C SER A 132 8.81 1.51 -5.50
N GLU A 133 9.79 2.02 -4.77
CA GLU A 133 10.43 1.34 -3.65
C GLU A 133 9.44 1.09 -2.50
N SER A 134 8.68 2.11 -2.11
CA SER A 134 7.62 2.01 -1.09
C SER A 134 6.56 0.95 -1.44
N LEU A 135 6.25 0.81 -2.73
CA LEU A 135 5.35 -0.20 -3.26
C LEU A 135 6.03 -1.54 -3.54
N GLY A 136 7.32 -1.73 -3.25
CA GLY A 136 8.06 -2.98 -3.45
C GLY A 136 8.13 -3.45 -4.89
N HIS A 137 8.04 -2.53 -5.86
CA HIS A 137 8.11 -2.83 -7.28
C HIS A 137 9.57 -2.94 -7.73
N LYS A 138 9.89 -4.05 -8.43
CA LYS A 138 11.24 -4.28 -8.99
C LYS A 138 11.58 -3.39 -10.19
N SER A 139 10.59 -2.70 -10.76
CA SER A 139 10.76 -1.81 -11.90
C SER A 139 9.85 -0.61 -11.76
N ILE A 140 10.40 0.59 -12.00
CA ILE A 140 9.66 1.85 -12.05
C ILE A 140 8.55 1.79 -13.12
N LYS A 141 8.75 1.04 -14.21
CA LYS A 141 7.74 0.86 -15.26
C LYS A 141 6.44 0.29 -14.71
N THR A 142 6.53 -0.62 -13.73
CA THR A 142 5.35 -1.12 -13.03
C THR A 142 4.63 0.03 -12.35
N THR A 143 5.33 0.88 -11.59
CA THR A 143 4.78 2.06 -10.90
C THR A 143 4.18 3.10 -11.85
N GLN A 144 4.77 3.32 -13.03
CA GLN A 144 4.22 4.23 -14.05
C GLN A 144 2.79 3.86 -14.47
N ILE A 145 2.44 2.57 -14.52
CA ILE A 145 1.08 2.10 -14.83
C ILE A 145 0.07 2.51 -13.75
N TYR A 146 0.50 2.69 -12.49
CA TYR A 146 -0.39 3.03 -11.37
C TYR A 146 -0.71 4.52 -11.30
N LEU A 147 0.07 5.35 -11.99
CA LEU A 147 0.07 6.79 -11.81
C LEU A 147 -0.64 7.47 -12.99
N LYS A 148 -1.82 8.03 -12.75
CA LYS A 148 -2.53 8.89 -13.71
C LYS A 148 -1.59 9.99 -14.21
N GLY A 149 -1.63 10.29 -15.51
CA GLY A 149 -0.87 11.42 -16.07
C GLY A 149 -1.20 12.75 -15.39
N PHE A 150 -0.27 13.71 -15.44
CA PHE A 150 -0.53 15.07 -14.93
C PHE A 150 -1.50 15.80 -15.85
N GLU A 151 -2.39 16.59 -15.26
CA GLU A 151 -3.38 17.38 -16.00
C GLU A 151 -2.71 18.59 -16.67
N LEU A 152 -3.35 19.12 -17.72
CA LEU A 152 -2.82 20.28 -18.46
C LEU A 152 -2.54 21.47 -17.54
N LYS A 153 -3.41 21.70 -16.55
CA LYS A 153 -3.28 22.79 -15.58
C LYS A 153 -1.97 22.67 -14.78
N GLU A 154 -1.65 21.48 -14.28
CA GLU A 154 -0.41 21.22 -13.51
C GLU A 154 0.82 21.42 -14.39
N ARG A 155 0.81 20.86 -15.61
CA ARG A 155 1.90 21.03 -16.58
C ARG A 155 2.12 22.51 -16.95
N THR A 156 1.02 23.26 -17.08
CA THR A 156 1.07 24.69 -17.39
C THR A 156 1.66 25.48 -16.21
N GLU A 157 1.32 25.13 -14.97
CA GLU A 157 1.89 25.76 -13.79
C GLU A 157 3.40 25.54 -13.69
N VAL A 158 3.86 24.30 -13.90
CA VAL A 158 5.30 23.98 -13.95
C VAL A 158 6.00 24.79 -15.05
N ASN A 159 5.40 24.86 -16.25
CA ASN A 159 5.97 25.64 -17.35
C ASN A 159 6.09 27.14 -17.00
N ARG A 160 5.09 27.72 -16.34
CA ARG A 160 5.12 29.12 -15.87
C ARG A 160 6.22 29.34 -14.84
N LYS A 161 6.37 28.43 -13.87
CA LYS A 161 7.44 28.50 -12.86
C LYS A 161 8.82 28.44 -13.49
N ASN A 162 9.03 27.55 -14.47
CA ASN A 162 10.29 27.47 -15.20
C ASN A 162 10.58 28.75 -15.99
N LEU A 163 9.59 29.27 -16.73
CA LEU A 163 9.74 30.53 -17.47
C LEU A 163 10.05 31.71 -16.53
N HIS A 164 9.36 31.77 -15.39
CA HIS A 164 9.63 32.78 -14.38
C HIS A 164 11.06 32.67 -13.84
N TYR A 165 11.49 31.45 -13.46
CA TYR A 165 12.86 31.20 -13.00
C TYR A 165 13.89 31.68 -14.01
N VAL A 166 13.74 31.37 -15.31
CA VAL A 166 14.66 31.85 -16.36
C VAL A 166 14.67 33.38 -16.46
N LYS A 167 13.50 34.02 -16.33
CA LYS A 167 13.38 35.49 -16.41
C LYS A 167 13.93 36.23 -15.19
N THR A 168 13.89 35.61 -14.01
CA THR A 168 14.33 36.22 -12.75
C THR A 168 15.69 35.72 -12.28
N CYS A 169 16.26 34.70 -12.93
CA CYS A 169 17.61 34.25 -12.64
C CYS A 169 18.61 35.37 -12.97
N PRO A 170 19.45 35.80 -12.04
CA PRO A 170 20.46 36.85 -12.27
C PRO A 170 21.52 36.47 -13.32
N LEU A 171 21.52 35.21 -13.78
CA LEU A 171 22.46 34.64 -14.74
C LEU A 171 22.14 34.98 -16.21
N GLY A 172 21.19 35.89 -16.46
CA GLY A 172 20.98 36.54 -17.77
C GLY A 172 22.07 37.54 -18.18
N ARG A 173 23.31 37.37 -17.70
CA ARG A 173 24.53 37.87 -18.34
C ARG A 173 25.38 36.64 -18.73
N ILE A 174 24.98 35.98 -19.81
CA ILE A 174 25.93 35.30 -20.69
C ILE A 174 25.97 36.16 -21.96
#